data_AF-A0A9E5KW51-F1
#
_entry.id   AF-A0A9E5KW51-F1
#
_cell.length_a   1.000
_cell.length_b   1.000
_cell.length_c   1.000
_cell.angle_alpha   90.00
_cell.angle_beta   90.00
_cell.angle_gamma   90.00
#
_symmetry.space_group_name_H-M   'P 1'
#
loop_
_entity.id
_entity.type
_entity.pdbx_description
1 polymer ?
#
loop_
_entity_poly.entity_id
_entity_poly.type
_entity_poly.pdbx_seq_one_letter_code
_entity_poly.pdbx_strand_id
1 'polypeptide(L)'
;MPLGLGLLSGAYRTKPSDERANLYVYSEQAYPHFCRLLDALKTVSQEKKYSMAQVALLWARSQGFDTILVGARCAEQLAQSLATDHMALDSQHISELDKLSETLCSHAPREWDNLFGHRW
;
A
#
# COMPACT_ATOMS: atom_id res chain seq x y z
N MET A 1 2.54 -1.16 -8.62
CA MET A 1 1.15 -0.66 -8.47
C MET A 1 0.97 -0.15 -7.05
N PRO A 2 0.53 1.10 -6.85
CA PRO A 2 0.59 1.82 -5.57
C PRO A 2 -0.25 1.17 -4.45
N LEU A 3 -1.30 0.43 -4.80
CA LEU A 3 -2.13 -0.28 -3.82
C LEU A 3 -1.67 -1.70 -3.51
N GLY A 4 -0.54 -2.15 -4.09
CA GLY A 4 -0.03 -3.50 -3.94
C GLY A 4 -1.10 -4.56 -4.25
N LEU A 5 -1.76 -4.50 -5.41
CA LEU A 5 -2.90 -5.38 -5.77
C LEU A 5 -4.15 -5.22 -4.89
N GLY A 6 -4.33 -4.05 -4.27
CA GLY A 6 -5.45 -3.77 -3.36
C GLY A 6 -5.18 -4.21 -1.92
N LEU A 7 -4.01 -4.78 -1.63
CA LEU A 7 -3.60 -5.16 -0.28
C LEU A 7 -3.60 -3.97 0.69
N LEU A 8 -3.16 -2.81 0.21
CA LEU A 8 -3.09 -1.59 1.03
C LEU A 8 -4.44 -0.89 1.23
N SER A 9 -5.51 -1.39 0.60
CA SER A 9 -6.87 -0.87 0.81
C SER A 9 -7.52 -1.37 2.11
N GLY A 10 -6.87 -2.30 2.82
CA GLY A 10 -7.41 -2.94 4.02
C GLY A 10 -8.36 -4.11 3.76
N ALA A 11 -8.74 -4.35 2.50
CA ALA A 11 -9.63 -5.45 2.10
C ALA A 11 -9.06 -6.86 2.36
N TYR A 12 -7.73 -6.99 2.53
CA TYR A 12 -7.04 -8.28 2.61
C TYR A 12 -6.11 -8.39 3.83
N ARG A 13 -6.64 -8.10 5.02
CA ARG A 13 -5.91 -8.32 6.29
C ARG A 13 -5.56 -9.79 6.52
N THR A 14 -6.47 -10.70 6.15
CA THR A 14 -6.23 -12.14 6.23
C THR A 14 -5.54 -12.63 4.95
N LYS A 15 -4.72 -13.67 5.09
CA LYS A 15 -4.12 -14.36 3.95
C LYS A 15 -5.23 -14.83 3.00
N PRO A 16 -5.24 -14.40 1.72
CA PRO A 16 -6.25 -14.80 0.76
C PRO A 16 -6.09 -16.29 0.41
N SER A 17 -7.12 -16.88 -0.19
CA SER A 17 -7.11 -18.30 -0.60
C SER A 17 -6.63 -18.51 -2.05
N ASP A 18 -6.21 -17.45 -2.74
CA ASP A 18 -5.71 -17.49 -4.12
C ASP A 18 -4.19 -17.27 -4.18
N GLU A 19 -3.63 -17.17 -5.39
CA GLU A 19 -2.18 -17.00 -5.65
C GLU A 19 -1.52 -15.86 -4.87
N ARG A 20 -2.28 -14.85 -4.43
CA ARG A 20 -1.74 -13.75 -3.61
C ARG A 20 -1.27 -14.21 -2.24
N ALA A 21 -1.70 -15.38 -1.78
CA ALA A 21 -1.22 -16.04 -0.58
C ALA A 21 0.29 -16.30 -0.60
N ASN A 22 0.89 -16.37 -1.79
CA ASN A 22 2.30 -16.63 -2.02
C ASN A 22 3.16 -15.36 -2.02
N LEU A 23 2.55 -14.17 -1.88
CA LEU A 23 3.28 -12.91 -1.79
C LEU A 23 4.12 -12.86 -0.50
N TYR A 24 5.32 -12.28 -0.58
CA TYR A 24 6.27 -12.26 0.55
C TYR A 24 5.70 -11.61 1.81
N VAL A 25 4.77 -10.66 1.67
CA VAL A 25 4.09 -9.98 2.78
C VAL A 25 3.28 -10.94 3.66
N TYR A 26 2.97 -12.15 3.18
CA TYR A 26 2.31 -13.23 3.94
C TYR A 26 3.29 -14.31 4.45
N SER A 27 4.60 -14.10 4.30
CA SER A 27 5.61 -14.93 4.99
C SER A 27 5.55 -14.70 6.50
N GLU A 28 5.97 -15.69 7.28
CA GLU A 28 5.95 -15.62 8.75
C GLU A 28 6.75 -14.42 9.27
N GLN A 29 7.88 -14.09 8.62
CA GLN A 29 8.75 -12.99 9.02
C GLN A 29 8.17 -11.62 8.64
N ALA A 30 7.59 -11.47 7.45
CA ALA A 30 7.10 -10.18 6.96
C ALA A 30 5.67 -9.84 7.44
N TYR A 31 4.84 -10.84 7.70
CA TYR A 31 3.41 -10.65 8.00
C TYR A 31 3.13 -9.73 9.20
N PRO A 32 3.85 -9.82 10.34
CA PRO A 32 3.68 -8.87 11.43
C PRO A 32 3.94 -7.41 11.02
N HIS A 33 4.93 -7.18 10.17
CA HIS A 33 5.27 -5.84 9.66
C HIS A 33 4.23 -5.33 8.66
N PHE A 34 3.71 -6.22 7.82
CA PHE A 34 2.62 -5.91 6.91
C PHE A 34 1.36 -5.48 7.68
N CYS A 35 1.00 -6.20 8.75
CA CYS A 35 -0.10 -5.82 9.62
C CYS A 35 0.09 -4.44 10.26
N ARG A 36 1.30 -4.12 10.74
CA ARG A 36 1.61 -2.79 11.31
C ARG A 36 1.45 -1.67 10.28
N LEU A 37 1.89 -1.88 9.04
CA LEU A 37 1.69 -0.92 7.96
C LEU A 37 0.20 -0.70 7.68
N LEU A 38 -0.61 -1.77 7.66
CA LEU A 38 -2.07 -1.68 7.49
C LEU A 38 -2.75 -0.98 8.67
N ASP A 39 -2.26 -1.17 9.89
CA ASP A 39 -2.75 -0.46 11.07
C ASP A 39 -2.45 1.04 10.97
N ALA A 40 -1.22 1.43 10.60
CA ALA A 40 -0.85 2.83 10.40
C ALA A 40 -1.70 3.50 9.30
N LEU A 41 -1.87 2.86 8.15
CA LEU A 41 -2.75 3.36 7.07
C LEU A 41 -4.19 3.56 7.57
N LYS A 42 -4.69 2.66 8.43
CA LYS A 42 -6.03 2.77 9.02
C LYS A 42 -6.11 3.94 10.00
N THR A 43 -5.10 4.14 10.84
CA THR A 43 -5.03 5.29 11.77
C THR A 43 -5.06 6.61 11.00
N VAL A 44 -4.19 6.76 9.99
CA VAL A 44 -4.14 7.98 9.15
C VAL A 44 -5.46 8.19 8.41
N SER A 45 -6.06 7.12 7.89
CA SER A 45 -7.39 7.15 7.25
C SER A 45 -8.45 7.71 8.18
N GLN A 46 -8.46 7.29 9.46
CA GLN A 46 -9.41 7.78 10.46
C GLN A 46 -9.16 9.25 10.85
N GLU A 47 -7.89 9.62 11.06
CA GLU A 47 -7.50 11.00 11.41
C GLU A 47 -7.84 12.00 10.31
N LYS A 48 -7.54 11.66 9.06
CA LYS A 48 -7.76 12.53 7.89
C LYS A 48 -9.17 12.41 7.30
N LYS A 49 -9.98 11.44 7.75
CA LYS A 49 -11.28 11.07 7.16
C LYS A 49 -11.18 10.73 5.67
N TYR A 50 -10.09 10.08 5.28
CA TYR A 50 -9.85 9.56 3.94
C TYR A 50 -10.03 8.05 3.93
N SER A 51 -10.26 7.44 2.77
CA SER A 51 -10.19 5.97 2.67
C SER A 51 -8.74 5.50 2.76
N MET A 52 -8.50 4.27 3.24
CA MET A 52 -7.15 3.69 3.25
C MET A 52 -6.51 3.67 1.84
N ALA A 53 -7.31 3.45 0.80
CA ALA A 53 -6.84 3.50 -0.59
C ALA A 53 -6.38 4.91 -0.99
N GLN A 54 -7.09 5.96 -0.56
CA GLN A 54 -6.69 7.35 -0.79
C GLN A 54 -5.40 7.69 -0.05
N VAL A 55 -5.27 7.26 1.21
CA VAL A 55 -4.02 7.44 1.99
C VAL A 55 -2.85 6.75 1.30
N ALA A 56 -3.00 5.49 0.89
CA ALA A 56 -1.95 4.76 0.18
C ALA A 56 -1.57 5.41 -1.15
N LEU A 57 -2.55 5.95 -1.89
CA LEU A 57 -2.28 6.66 -3.15
C LEU A 57 -1.56 8.00 -2.91
N LEU A 58 -1.98 8.78 -1.92
CA LEU A 58 -1.32 10.04 -1.54
C LEU A 58 0.12 9.80 -1.08
N TRP A 59 0.33 8.75 -0.28
CA TRP A 59 1.68 8.33 0.14
C TRP A 59 2.53 7.88 -1.06
N ALA A 60 1.97 7.13 -2.01
CA ALA A 60 2.70 6.77 -3.22
C ALA A 60 3.08 8.01 -4.06
N ARG A 61 2.20 9.01 -4.16
CA ARG A 61 2.47 10.28 -4.85
C ARG A 61 3.59 11.07 -4.19
N SER A 62 3.77 10.97 -2.88
CA SER A 62 4.86 11.68 -2.18
C SER A 62 6.24 11.06 -2.40
N GLN A 63 6.33 9.86 -2.99
CA GLN A 63 7.61 9.18 -3.25
C GLN A 63 8.38 9.70 -4.48
N GLY A 64 7.86 10.71 -5.18
CA GLY A 64 8.56 11.35 -6.30
C GLY A 64 8.41 10.64 -7.65
N PHE A 65 7.40 9.79 -7.84
CA PHE A 65 7.09 9.19 -9.13
C PHE A 65 6.45 10.21 -10.09
N ASP A 66 6.93 10.26 -11.34
CA ASP A 66 6.35 11.12 -12.39
C ASP A 66 4.93 10.71 -12.80
N THR A 67 4.62 9.42 -12.74
CA THR A 67 3.32 8.87 -13.16
C THR A 67 2.96 7.68 -12.30
N ILE A 68 1.70 7.64 -11.85
CA ILE A 68 1.15 6.54 -11.06
C ILE A 68 -0.04 5.91 -11.78
N LEU A 69 0.05 4.60 -11.99
CA LEU A 69 -1.03 3.79 -12.57
C LEU A 69 -1.97 3.28 -11.48
N VAL A 70 -3.26 3.57 -11.63
CA VAL A 70 -4.34 3.11 -10.74
C VAL A 70 -5.31 2.23 -11.51
N GLY A 71 -5.65 1.07 -10.96
CA GLY A 71 -6.68 0.19 -11.50
C GLY A 71 -8.02 0.44 -10.84
N ALA A 72 -9.09 0.58 -11.63
CA ALA A 72 -10.47 0.72 -11.15
C ALA A 72 -11.38 -0.24 -11.92
N ARG A 73 -12.21 -1.00 -11.21
CA ARG A 73 -13.20 -1.91 -11.80
C ARG A 73 -14.60 -1.28 -11.91
N CYS A 74 -14.84 -0.19 -11.18
CA CYS A 74 -16.09 0.57 -11.22
C CYS A 74 -15.81 2.07 -11.14
N ALA A 75 -16.82 2.88 -11.48
CA ALA A 75 -16.71 4.34 -11.53
C ALA A 75 -16.39 4.94 -10.16
N GLU A 76 -16.90 4.35 -9.08
CA GLU A 76 -16.68 4.82 -7.72
C GLU A 76 -15.20 4.71 -7.31
N GLN A 77 -14.51 3.63 -7.69
CA GLN A 77 -13.08 3.46 -7.42
C GLN A 77 -12.22 4.48 -8.18
N LEU A 78 -12.60 4.77 -9.43
CA LEU A 78 -11.94 5.79 -10.22
C LEU A 78 -12.15 7.17 -9.60
N ALA A 79 -13.38 7.52 -9.22
CA ALA A 79 -13.72 8.77 -8.57
C ALA A 79 -12.95 8.97 -7.25
N GLN A 80 -12.81 7.91 -6.43
CA GLN A 80 -12.01 7.95 -5.22
C GLN A 80 -10.53 8.23 -5.47
N SER A 81 -9.98 7.67 -6.55
CA SER A 81 -8.58 7.90 -6.94
C SER A 81 -8.38 9.35 -7.41
N LEU A 82 -9.28 9.86 -8.26
CA LEU A 82 -9.24 11.23 -8.77
C LEU A 82 -9.41 12.28 -7.65
N ALA A 83 -10.24 11.99 -6.65
CA ALA A 83 -10.42 12.89 -5.50
C ALA A 83 -9.11 13.19 -4.73
N THR A 84 -8.08 12.36 -4.87
CA THR A 84 -6.78 12.60 -4.22
C THR A 84 -6.01 13.79 -4.77
N ASP A 85 -6.36 14.32 -5.96
CA ASP A 85 -5.73 15.52 -6.53
C ASP A 85 -5.90 16.78 -5.66
N HIS A 86 -6.88 16.76 -4.76
CA HIS A 86 -7.18 17.89 -3.86
C HIS A 86 -6.95 17.54 -2.38
N MET A 87 -6.21 16.46 -2.11
CA MET A 87 -5.92 15.98 -0.76
C MET A 87 -4.41 15.96 -0.50
N ALA A 88 -4.01 15.98 0.76
CA ALA A 88 -2.61 15.91 1.15
C ALA A 88 -2.44 15.13 2.47
N LEU A 89 -1.28 14.50 2.61
CA LEU A 89 -0.81 13.93 3.87
C LEU A 89 0.21 14.87 4.50
N ASP A 90 0.26 14.88 5.83
CA ASP A 90 1.28 15.67 6.54
C ASP A 90 2.62 14.94 6.47
N SER A 91 3.73 15.67 6.57
CA SER A 91 5.07 15.10 6.55
C SER A 91 5.31 14.05 7.64
N GLN A 92 4.63 14.19 8.78
CA GLN A 92 4.67 13.20 9.86
C GLN A 92 4.07 11.85 9.42
N HIS A 93 2.88 11.87 8.78
CA HIS A 93 2.23 10.66 8.28
C HIS A 93 3.06 10.00 7.18
N ILE A 94 3.63 10.80 6.28
CA ILE A 94 4.51 10.29 5.22
C ILE A 94 5.73 9.59 5.83
N SER A 95 6.43 10.25 6.76
CA SER A 95 7.63 9.68 7.41
C SER A 95 7.34 8.41 8.22
N GLU A 96 6.17 8.32 8.86
CA GLU A 96 5.75 7.10 9.55
C GLU A 96 5.53 5.94 8.59
N LEU A 97 4.81 6.19 7.49
CA LEU A 97 4.55 5.18 6.45
C LEU A 97 5.84 4.75 5.75
N ASP A 98 6.78 5.66 5.50
CA ASP A 98 8.10 5.36 4.93
C ASP A 98 8.86 4.37 5.81
N LYS A 99 9.00 4.66 7.11
CA LYS A 99 9.72 3.78 8.06
C LYS A 99 9.12 2.38 8.13
N LEU A 100 7.79 2.29 8.18
CA LEU A 100 7.09 1.01 8.22
C LEU A 100 7.26 0.24 6.91
N SER A 101 7.20 0.93 5.76
CA SER A 101 7.42 0.33 4.45
C SER A 101 8.87 -0.16 4.30
N GLU A 102 9.87 0.61 4.72
CA GLU A 102 11.28 0.20 4.67
C GLU A 102 11.51 -1.06 5.51
N THR A 103 10.95 -1.10 6.72
CA THR A 103 11.02 -2.27 7.59
C THR A 103 10.40 -3.49 6.93
N LEU A 104 9.22 -3.35 6.31
CA LEU A 104 8.57 -4.43 5.56
C LEU A 104 9.44 -4.89 4.37
N CYS A 105 9.93 -3.96 3.56
CA CYS A 105 10.75 -4.24 2.38
C CYS A 105 12.09 -4.92 2.73
N SER A 106 12.65 -4.68 3.92
CA SER A 106 13.87 -5.38 4.37
C SER A 106 13.70 -6.91 4.50
N HIS A 107 12.47 -7.39 4.54
CA HIS A 107 12.11 -8.81 4.56
C HIS A 107 11.72 -9.37 3.18
N ALA A 108 11.77 -8.55 2.13
CA ALA A 108 11.53 -9.03 0.78
C ALA A 108 12.70 -9.95 0.33
N PRO A 109 12.42 -11.02 -0.43
CA PRO A 109 13.47 -11.86 -1.00
C PRO A 109 14.40 -11.03 -1.87
N ARG A 110 15.72 -11.16 -1.66
CA ARG A 110 16.75 -10.41 -2.42
C ARG A 110 16.78 -10.72 -3.91
N GLU A 111 16.15 -11.82 -4.29
CA GLU A 111 16.14 -12.37 -5.64
C GLU A 111 15.01 -11.78 -6.50
N TRP A 112 14.14 -10.95 -5.91
CA TRP A 112 12.95 -10.43 -6.55
C TRP A 112 13.17 -9.00 -7.03
N ASP A 113 13.11 -8.79 -8.34
CA ASP A 113 13.15 -7.45 -8.94
C ASP A 113 11.75 -6.80 -8.98
N ASN A 114 10.70 -7.52 -8.55
CA ASN A 114 9.35 -7.01 -8.34
C ASN A 114 8.51 -7.87 -7.37
N LEU A 115 7.31 -7.39 -7.03
CA LEU A 115 6.38 -8.01 -6.06
C LEU A 115 5.89 -9.42 -6.46
N PHE A 116 6.13 -9.87 -7.70
CA PHE A 116 5.69 -11.15 -8.25
C PHE A 116 6.82 -12.17 -8.38
N GLY A 117 8.04 -11.83 -7.95
CA GLY A 117 9.18 -12.73 -8.02
C GLY A 117 9.73 -12.93 -9.43
N HIS A 118 9.48 -12.01 -10.36
CA HIS A 118 10.13 -12.03 -11.66
C HIS A 118 11.40 -11.18 -11.65
N ARG A 119 12.49 -11.74 -12.23
CA ARG A 119 13.67 -10.98 -12.63
C ARG A 119 13.47 -10.42 -14.03
N TRP A 120 13.79 -9.15 -14.25
CA TRP A 120 13.71 -8.49 -15.56
C TRP A 120 15.10 -8.10 -16.06
#